data_AF-A0A8J3TAQ3-F1
#
_entry.id   AF-A0A8J3TAQ3-F1
#
_cell.length_a   1.000
_cell.length_b   1.000
_cell.length_c   1.000
_cell.angle_alpha   90.00
_cell.angle_beta   90.00
_cell.angle_gamma   90.00
#
_symmetry.space_group_name_H-M   'P 1'
#
loop_
_entity.id
_entity.type
_entity.pdbx_description
1 polymer ?
#
loop_
_entity_poly.entity_id
_entity_poly.type
_entity_poly.pdbx_seq_one_letter_code
_entity_poly.pdbx_strand_id
1 'polypeptide(L)'
;MNRLPRWRLLAATAAAVLTIFTLAPCATATDGAYNVLVFSKTAGFRHDSIPAGIQALRELGAAGNFTVDATEDSAVFTGDNLSRYQAVVFLNTTGDVLTDPQQTALESYVKGGGGWVGVHSAADTEYDWPFYGELVGAWFRSHPAIQDATVRVSDRAHPATAHLEPTWQRNDEWYNYRTNPRPDLHVLANLDESTYSGGDMGDHPTAWCHPEGNGRAFYTGGGHTIASYSEPAFRQHLLGGVRYAAGKAHADCRPENGYTALYNGSTAGWTQSGPGSFSNSDATLTSVGGMGLLWYSARKVASYSLKLDWKLRGDDNSGVYVGIPDSADPVNAAIDKGYEIQIDATDSPDRTTGAIYGFQSADLVVRDANLNPPGEWNTYEITVDGPRQNIQVYLNGVKINDFTSTDPGRDISAGYVGIQNHGDADEVSFRNIRIRETGGGGTPGPTTIQAENWSSASGVQTYPHAPAHNGTVLGFVDPGDWAAYDGVDLTGVTSLTARVASPGPSGDAGIEIRAGGTTGTRLGVATVPATGGWESCRDIPVTLSDVPSGSQSLYLVFTGGGFDVDDFTLNGGGSGRTGS
;
A
#
# COMPACT_ATOMS: atom_id res chain seq x y z
N MET A 1 -77.08 52.99 15.38
CA MET A 1 -75.68 53.12 15.84
C MET A 1 -75.02 51.77 15.61
N ASN A 2 -73.96 51.66 14.80
CA ASN A 2 -73.34 50.37 14.49
C ASN A 2 -71.92 50.57 13.90
N ARG A 3 -70.84 50.39 14.69
CA ARG A 3 -69.44 50.35 14.21
C ARG A 3 -68.58 49.46 15.12
N LEU A 4 -67.67 48.73 14.49
CA LEU A 4 -66.80 47.70 15.09
C LEU A 4 -65.76 48.30 16.07
N PRO A 5 -65.37 47.57 17.14
CA PRO A 5 -64.19 47.92 17.91
C PRO A 5 -62.92 47.61 17.12
N ARG A 6 -61.95 48.54 17.16
CA ARG A 6 -60.62 48.34 16.55
C ARG A 6 -59.75 47.49 17.48
N TRP A 7 -59.21 46.38 16.98
CA TRP A 7 -58.02 45.78 17.60
C TRP A 7 -56.80 46.66 17.31
N ARG A 8 -56.03 46.99 18.34
CA ARG A 8 -54.74 47.69 18.21
C ARG A 8 -53.64 46.64 18.11
N LEU A 9 -52.73 46.77 17.15
CA LEU A 9 -51.48 46.02 17.18
C LEU A 9 -50.65 46.51 18.37
N LEU A 10 -50.14 45.57 19.16
CA LEU A 10 -48.96 45.77 20.01
C LEU A 10 -47.78 45.13 19.28
N ALA A 11 -46.86 45.94 18.80
CA ALA A 11 -45.63 45.45 18.18
C ALA A 11 -44.65 45.02 19.28
N ALA A 12 -44.56 43.72 19.52
CA ALA A 12 -43.52 43.14 20.38
C ALA A 12 -42.25 42.94 19.56
N THR A 13 -41.24 43.79 19.76
CA THR A 13 -39.92 43.65 19.15
C THR A 13 -39.15 42.51 19.81
N ALA A 14 -39.25 41.31 19.24
CA ALA A 14 -38.40 40.19 19.63
C ALA A 14 -36.96 40.47 19.19
N ALA A 15 -36.06 40.73 20.14
CA ALA A 15 -34.64 40.83 19.88
C ALA A 15 -34.07 39.42 19.67
N ALA A 16 -33.75 39.07 18.42
CA ALA A 16 -33.09 37.81 18.11
C ALA A 16 -31.66 37.84 18.67
N VAL A 17 -31.41 37.07 19.73
CA VAL A 17 -30.06 36.82 20.24
C VAL A 17 -29.39 35.87 19.26
N LEU A 18 -28.55 36.41 18.38
CA LEU A 18 -27.76 35.62 17.44
C LEU A 18 -26.61 34.96 18.20
N THR A 19 -26.85 33.74 18.71
CA THR A 19 -25.81 32.93 19.36
C THR A 19 -24.80 32.48 18.31
N ILE A 20 -23.69 33.21 18.18
CA ILE A 20 -22.55 32.81 17.35
C ILE A 20 -21.90 31.60 18.03
N PHE A 21 -22.21 30.40 17.53
CA PHE A 21 -21.45 29.21 17.86
C PHE A 21 -20.05 29.35 17.24
N THR A 22 -19.09 29.80 18.05
CA THR A 22 -17.68 29.65 17.72
C THR A 22 -17.36 28.16 17.74
N LEU A 23 -17.20 27.56 16.54
CA LEU A 23 -16.59 26.25 16.42
C LEU A 23 -15.22 26.30 17.12
N ALA A 24 -15.09 25.58 18.23
CA ALA A 24 -13.78 25.37 18.82
C ALA A 24 -12.94 24.57 17.81
N PRO A 25 -11.70 24.98 17.50
CA PRO A 25 -10.80 24.13 16.73
C PRO A 25 -10.69 22.78 17.41
N CYS A 26 -10.84 21.69 16.65
CA CYS A 26 -10.61 20.36 17.19
C CYS A 26 -9.16 20.29 17.68
N ALA A 27 -8.98 20.02 18.98
CA ALA A 27 -7.64 19.92 19.55
C ALA A 27 -7.04 18.59 19.12
N THR A 28 -6.16 18.62 18.11
CA THR A 28 -5.35 17.46 17.73
C THR A 28 -4.64 16.93 18.97
N ALA A 29 -4.87 15.65 19.29
CA ALA A 29 -4.22 15.01 20.43
C ALA A 29 -2.70 15.08 20.25
N THR A 30 -2.01 15.83 21.10
CA THR A 30 -0.57 16.01 20.99
C THR A 30 0.15 14.81 21.61
N ASP A 31 1.14 14.28 20.89
CA ASP A 31 1.96 13.14 21.31
C ASP A 31 2.43 13.28 22.76
N GLY A 32 2.23 12.24 23.59
CA GLY A 32 2.78 12.21 24.94
C GLY A 32 4.31 12.25 24.90
N ALA A 33 4.91 13.19 25.66
CA ALA A 33 6.31 13.60 25.49
C ALA A 33 7.33 12.45 25.45
N TYR A 34 8.32 12.55 24.56
CA TYR A 34 9.29 11.48 24.30
C TYR A 34 10.71 12.00 23.99
N ASN A 35 11.68 11.10 23.90
CA ASN A 35 13.08 11.42 23.58
C ASN A 35 13.52 10.71 22.29
N VAL A 36 14.32 11.40 21.49
CA VAL A 36 14.93 10.89 20.26
C VAL A 36 16.45 11.06 20.34
N LEU A 37 17.19 9.99 20.06
CA LEU A 37 18.64 10.03 19.90
C LEU A 37 18.95 10.30 18.42
N VAL A 38 19.75 11.32 18.11
CA VAL A 38 20.20 11.61 16.75
C VAL A 38 21.70 11.32 16.66
N PHE A 39 22.05 10.32 15.85
CA PHE A 39 23.41 9.86 15.64
C PHE A 39 23.88 10.23 14.23
N SER A 40 25.02 10.92 14.13
CA SER A 40 25.56 11.42 12.85
C SER A 40 27.07 11.17 12.70
N LYS A 41 27.57 10.07 13.28
CA LYS A 41 28.98 9.66 13.14
C LYS A 41 29.25 9.23 11.70
N THR A 42 30.37 9.69 11.13
CA THR A 42 30.79 9.39 9.75
C THR A 42 32.21 8.83 9.76
N ALA A 43 32.37 7.59 9.30
CA ALA A 43 33.66 6.97 8.97
C ALA A 43 33.95 6.98 7.46
N GLY A 44 32.92 7.21 6.63
CA GLY A 44 33.02 7.43 5.18
C GLY A 44 32.92 8.91 4.80
N PHE A 45 32.14 9.21 3.76
CA PHE A 45 31.88 10.59 3.32
C PHE A 45 31.08 11.37 4.38
N ARG A 46 31.28 12.69 4.47
CA ARG A 46 30.61 13.54 5.46
C ARG A 46 29.76 14.62 4.78
N HIS A 47 28.47 14.59 5.08
CA HIS A 47 27.48 15.51 4.51
C HIS A 47 27.46 16.85 5.25
N ASP A 48 27.69 17.95 4.52
CA ASP A 48 27.61 19.33 5.06
C ASP A 48 26.22 19.69 5.61
N SER A 49 25.19 18.89 5.31
CA SER A 49 23.82 19.05 5.81
C SER A 49 23.57 18.49 7.21
N ILE A 50 24.47 17.69 7.79
CA ILE A 50 24.33 17.12 9.15
C ILE A 50 23.94 18.20 10.20
N PRO A 51 24.59 19.39 10.28
CA PRO A 51 24.20 20.42 11.24
C PRO A 51 22.79 20.98 11.00
N ALA A 52 22.37 21.07 9.74
CA ALA A 52 21.03 21.52 9.37
C ALA A 52 19.97 20.48 9.73
N GLY A 53 20.26 19.19 9.55
CA GLY A 53 19.39 18.08 9.97
C GLY A 53 19.22 17.97 11.48
N ILE A 54 20.31 18.12 12.25
CA ILE A 54 20.23 18.16 13.72
C ILE A 54 19.36 19.34 14.19
N GLN A 55 19.50 20.51 13.56
CA GLN A 55 18.71 21.69 13.88
C GLN A 55 17.23 21.51 13.50
N ALA A 56 16.93 20.98 12.31
CA ALA A 56 15.57 20.69 11.87
C ALA A 56 14.89 19.67 12.79
N LEU A 57 15.58 18.59 13.20
CA LEU A 57 15.05 17.60 14.14
C LEU A 57 14.75 18.21 15.52
N ARG A 58 15.57 19.16 16.01
CA ARG A 58 15.29 19.90 17.27
C ARG A 58 14.06 20.81 17.16
N GLU A 59 13.91 21.49 16.03
CA GLU A 59 12.74 22.35 15.75
C GLU A 59 11.46 21.53 15.59
N LEU A 60 11.55 20.38 14.91
CA LEU A 60 10.47 19.41 14.81
C LEU A 60 10.14 18.79 16.18
N GLY A 61 11.14 18.53 17.02
CA GLY A 61 10.95 18.07 18.40
C GLY A 61 10.16 19.05 19.27
N ALA A 62 10.49 20.34 19.18
CA ALA A 62 9.74 21.40 19.87
C ALA A 62 8.26 21.50 19.42
N ALA A 63 7.92 21.07 18.20
CA ALA A 63 6.56 21.05 17.69
C ALA A 63 5.82 19.71 17.92
N GLY A 64 6.53 18.58 17.79
CA GLY A 64 6.05 17.20 17.95
C GLY A 64 6.21 16.63 19.37
N ASN A 65 6.50 17.48 20.36
CA ASN A 65 6.67 17.12 21.77
C ASN A 65 7.76 16.06 22.05
N PHE A 66 8.91 16.15 21.36
CA PHE A 66 10.08 15.32 21.65
C PHE A 66 11.38 16.10 21.86
N THR A 67 12.25 15.56 22.71
CA THR A 67 13.62 16.08 22.90
C THR A 67 14.60 15.39 21.96
N VAL A 68 15.70 16.07 21.62
CA VAL A 68 16.76 15.57 20.72
C VAL A 68 18.11 15.65 21.40
N ASP A 69 18.59 14.51 21.89
CA ASP A 69 20.00 14.30 22.26
C ASP A 69 20.75 13.96 20.95
N ALA A 70 21.69 14.80 20.53
CA ALA A 70 22.42 14.63 19.27
C ALA A 70 23.92 14.39 19.51
N THR A 71 24.52 13.39 18.85
CA THR A 71 25.90 12.94 19.11
C THR A 71 26.57 12.26 17.90
N GLU A 72 27.90 12.25 17.92
CA GLU A 72 28.76 11.49 17.01
C GLU A 72 29.60 10.44 17.78
N ASP A 73 29.45 10.36 19.10
CA ASP A 73 30.09 9.35 19.94
C ASP A 73 29.28 8.06 19.96
N SER A 74 29.86 6.94 19.49
CA SER A 74 29.18 5.64 19.49
C SER A 74 29.16 4.97 20.87
N ALA A 75 29.89 5.48 21.88
CA ALA A 75 29.84 4.95 23.25
C ALA A 75 28.45 5.06 23.90
N VAL A 76 27.53 5.85 23.33
CA VAL A 76 26.13 5.95 23.77
C VAL A 76 25.30 4.70 23.49
N PHE A 77 25.75 3.82 22.58
CA PHE A 77 25.04 2.59 22.19
C PHE A 77 25.26 1.49 23.24
N THR A 78 24.49 1.59 24.32
CA THR A 78 24.38 0.62 25.41
C THR A 78 22.90 0.42 25.73
N GLY A 79 22.49 -0.78 26.15
CA GLY A 79 21.08 -1.08 26.43
C GLY A 79 20.44 -0.10 27.43
N ASP A 80 21.14 0.18 28.53
CA ASP A 80 20.71 1.14 29.56
C ASP A 80 20.42 2.53 28.97
N ASN A 81 21.32 3.06 28.14
CA ASN A 81 21.13 4.39 27.56
C ASN A 81 20.10 4.40 26.42
N LEU A 82 20.10 3.39 25.55
CA LEU A 82 19.13 3.28 24.45
C LEU A 82 17.69 3.16 24.97
N SER A 83 17.48 2.52 26.12
CA SER A 83 16.16 2.41 26.78
C SER A 83 15.49 3.75 27.13
N ARG A 84 16.24 4.87 27.10
CA ARG A 84 15.74 6.23 27.36
C ARG A 84 14.99 6.84 26.18
N TYR A 85 15.16 6.30 24.97
CA TYR A 85 14.67 6.88 23.72
C TYR A 85 13.57 6.03 23.09
N GLN A 86 12.65 6.69 22.38
CA GLN A 86 11.58 6.02 21.64
C GLN A 86 11.97 5.79 20.17
N ALA A 87 12.87 6.62 19.63
CA ALA A 87 13.48 6.43 18.32
C ALA A 87 14.98 6.79 18.34
N VAL A 88 15.77 6.11 17.51
CA VAL A 88 17.15 6.48 17.15
C VAL A 88 17.18 6.87 15.68
N VAL A 89 17.65 8.07 15.36
CA VAL A 89 17.81 8.58 14.00
C VAL A 89 19.28 8.44 13.59
N PHE A 90 19.54 7.68 12.54
CA PHE A 90 20.81 7.65 11.82
C PHE A 90 20.77 8.77 10.77
N LEU A 91 21.23 9.95 11.15
CA LEU A 91 21.22 11.16 10.33
C LEU A 91 22.54 11.26 9.58
N ASN A 92 22.53 10.84 8.31
CA ASN A 92 23.69 10.93 7.42
C ASN A 92 24.98 10.30 7.99
N THR A 93 24.85 9.12 8.62
CA THR A 93 25.99 8.26 8.98
C THR A 93 26.65 7.69 7.73
N THR A 94 27.92 7.27 7.81
CA THR A 94 28.61 6.59 6.70
C THR A 94 29.69 5.64 7.21
N GLY A 95 29.91 4.53 6.52
CA GLY A 95 30.93 3.53 6.81
C GLY A 95 30.63 2.66 8.05
N ASP A 96 31.71 2.10 8.61
CA ASP A 96 31.71 1.33 9.85
C ASP A 96 31.78 2.29 11.06
N VAL A 97 30.71 2.35 11.86
CA VAL A 97 30.50 3.38 12.89
C VAL A 97 30.20 2.82 14.27
N LEU A 98 29.79 1.55 14.39
CA LEU A 98 29.59 0.84 15.66
C LEU A 98 30.63 -0.28 15.83
N THR A 99 30.87 -0.70 17.07
CA THR A 99 31.63 -1.93 17.37
C THR A 99 30.66 -3.07 17.70
N ASP A 100 31.07 -4.34 17.65
CA ASP A 100 30.21 -5.52 17.89
C ASP A 100 29.29 -5.39 19.13
N PRO A 101 29.75 -4.86 20.29
CA PRO A 101 28.88 -4.66 21.46
C PRO A 101 27.83 -3.54 21.27
N GLN A 102 28.16 -2.51 20.49
CA GLN A 102 27.29 -1.38 20.16
C GLN A 102 26.27 -1.77 19.08
N GLN A 103 26.69 -2.56 18.09
CA GLN A 103 25.84 -3.27 17.14
C GLN A 103 24.82 -4.15 17.88
N THR A 104 25.30 -5.04 18.75
CA THR A 104 24.46 -5.91 19.59
C THR A 104 23.45 -5.11 20.43
N ALA A 105 23.85 -3.96 20.98
CA ALA A 105 22.97 -3.08 21.75
C ALA A 105 21.86 -2.44 20.89
N LEU A 106 22.18 -2.01 19.66
CA LEU A 106 21.20 -1.46 18.71
C LEU A 106 20.20 -2.53 18.25
N GLU A 107 20.68 -3.71 17.84
CA GLU A 107 19.82 -4.84 17.45
C GLU A 107 18.86 -5.24 18.58
N SER A 108 19.38 -5.37 19.81
CA SER A 108 18.58 -5.69 20.98
C SER A 108 17.53 -4.62 21.28
N TYR A 109 17.86 -3.34 21.08
CA TYR A 109 16.93 -2.22 21.24
C TYR A 109 15.81 -2.23 20.19
N VAL A 110 16.14 -2.39 18.90
CA VAL A 110 15.13 -2.41 17.82
C VAL A 110 14.25 -3.65 17.96
N LYS A 111 14.82 -4.87 18.00
CA LYS A 111 14.04 -6.12 18.12
C LYS A 111 13.22 -6.16 19.42
N GLY A 112 13.65 -5.45 20.46
CA GLY A 112 12.94 -5.26 21.73
C GLY A 112 11.78 -4.24 21.71
N GLY A 113 11.55 -3.51 20.62
CA GLY A 113 10.45 -2.54 20.48
C GLY A 113 10.84 -1.12 20.10
N GLY A 114 12.15 -0.81 20.06
CA GLY A 114 12.68 0.51 19.75
C GLY A 114 12.42 0.96 18.31
N GLY A 115 12.28 2.27 18.10
CA GLY A 115 12.20 2.88 16.78
C GLY A 115 13.57 3.16 16.17
N TRP A 116 13.68 2.99 14.85
CA TRP A 116 14.85 3.40 14.05
C TRP A 116 14.42 4.24 12.84
N VAL A 117 15.20 5.27 12.52
CA VAL A 117 15.01 6.14 11.35
C VAL A 117 16.33 6.29 10.61
N GLY A 118 16.40 5.85 9.36
CA GLY A 118 17.53 6.12 8.46
C GLY A 118 17.27 7.33 7.57
N VAL A 119 18.25 8.24 7.45
CA VAL A 119 18.19 9.39 6.54
C VAL A 119 19.37 9.36 5.58
N HIS A 120 19.06 9.32 4.27
CA HIS A 120 19.97 9.37 3.13
C HIS A 120 21.17 8.41 3.28
N SER A 121 22.35 8.91 3.67
CA SER A 121 23.56 8.10 3.77
C SER A 121 23.56 7.04 4.88
N ALA A 122 22.50 6.96 5.69
CA ALA A 122 22.21 5.77 6.49
C ALA A 122 22.25 4.45 5.68
N ALA A 123 22.01 4.46 4.36
CA ALA A 123 22.20 3.31 3.47
C ALA A 123 23.67 3.01 3.09
N ASP A 124 24.61 3.92 3.32
CA ASP A 124 26.07 3.79 3.16
C ASP A 124 26.76 3.43 4.50
N THR A 125 26.10 2.65 5.36
CA THR A 125 26.57 2.37 6.75
C THR A 125 26.55 0.86 7.06
N GLU A 126 27.47 0.40 7.93
CA GLU A 126 27.56 -0.97 8.51
C GLU A 126 27.48 -2.15 7.49
N TYR A 127 28.16 -2.06 6.34
CA TYR A 127 28.04 -3.04 5.25
C TYR A 127 28.37 -4.51 5.59
N ASP A 128 29.22 -4.76 6.59
CA ASP A 128 29.64 -6.11 6.99
C ASP A 128 28.75 -6.71 8.11
N TRP A 129 27.69 -6.00 8.54
CA TRP A 129 26.76 -6.43 9.59
C TRP A 129 25.38 -6.77 9.00
N PRO A 130 25.01 -8.07 8.87
CA PRO A 130 23.80 -8.48 8.16
C PRO A 130 22.50 -7.89 8.71
N PHE A 131 22.36 -7.77 10.04
CA PHE A 131 21.17 -7.16 10.65
C PHE A 131 21.01 -5.69 10.26
N TYR A 132 22.09 -4.93 10.02
CA TYR A 132 21.93 -3.56 9.52
C TYR A 132 21.41 -3.56 8.08
N GLY A 133 21.80 -4.54 7.27
CA GLY A 133 21.21 -4.76 5.94
C GLY A 133 19.72 -5.07 6.00
N GLU A 134 19.27 -5.87 6.97
CA GLU A 134 17.85 -6.11 7.27
C GLU A 134 17.15 -4.82 7.72
N LEU A 135 17.76 -4.04 8.64
CA LEU A 135 17.23 -2.83 9.25
C LEU A 135 17.12 -1.61 8.31
N VAL A 136 18.08 -1.44 7.39
CA VAL A 136 18.00 -0.40 6.34
C VAL A 136 17.24 -0.91 5.12
N GLY A 137 17.17 -2.22 4.92
CA GLY A 137 16.41 -2.88 3.87
C GLY A 137 17.05 -2.85 2.48
N ALA A 138 17.70 -1.74 2.11
CA ALA A 138 18.48 -1.64 0.89
C ALA A 138 19.72 -0.75 1.07
N TRP A 139 20.89 -1.38 0.95
CA TRP A 139 22.19 -0.70 1.02
C TRP A 139 22.49 0.16 -0.22
N PHE A 140 23.25 1.23 -0.05
CA PHE A 140 23.70 2.13 -1.11
C PHE A 140 24.63 1.42 -2.14
N ARG A 141 24.48 1.79 -3.42
CA ARG A 141 25.31 1.33 -4.55
C ARG A 141 26.03 2.50 -5.24
N SER A 142 25.28 3.53 -5.65
CA SER A 142 25.74 4.63 -6.49
C SER A 142 24.74 5.79 -6.46
N HIS A 143 25.15 6.98 -6.90
CA HIS A 143 24.27 8.12 -7.11
C HIS A 143 24.75 8.94 -8.32
N PRO A 144 23.88 9.70 -9.00
CA PRO A 144 24.28 10.73 -9.94
C PRO A 144 24.59 12.05 -9.20
N ALA A 145 24.76 13.15 -9.93
CA ALA A 145 24.81 14.48 -9.31
C ALA A 145 23.45 14.88 -8.72
N ILE A 146 23.47 15.76 -7.71
CA ILE A 146 22.29 16.46 -7.17
C ILE A 146 21.51 17.10 -8.33
N GLN A 147 20.22 16.76 -8.45
CA GLN A 147 19.36 17.24 -9.53
C GLN A 147 17.88 17.16 -9.15
N ASP A 148 17.02 17.79 -9.94
CA ASP A 148 15.58 17.70 -9.77
C ASP A 148 15.08 16.30 -10.18
N ALA A 149 14.11 15.75 -9.43
CA ALA A 149 13.39 14.54 -9.78
C ALA A 149 11.93 14.58 -9.29
N THR A 150 11.05 13.86 -9.97
CA THR A 150 9.70 13.57 -9.49
C THR A 150 9.74 12.36 -8.56
N VAL A 151 9.32 12.55 -7.31
CA VAL A 151 8.96 11.46 -6.40
C VAL A 151 7.47 11.15 -6.56
N ARG A 152 7.13 9.90 -6.85
CA ARG A 152 5.76 9.37 -6.86
C ARG A 152 5.44 8.82 -5.47
N VAL A 153 4.32 9.23 -4.89
CA VAL A 153 3.95 8.85 -3.51
C VAL A 153 2.95 7.71 -3.55
N SER A 154 3.41 6.50 -3.22
CA SER A 154 2.68 5.24 -3.38
C SER A 154 1.73 4.97 -2.21
N ASP A 155 2.20 5.20 -0.99
CA ASP A 155 1.39 5.19 0.23
C ASP A 155 1.13 6.64 0.67
N ARG A 156 -0.14 7.01 0.88
CA ARG A 156 -0.56 8.32 1.41
C ARG A 156 -1.34 8.21 2.71
N ALA A 157 -1.20 7.12 3.45
CA ALA A 157 -1.75 6.89 4.79
C ALA A 157 -0.66 6.97 5.86
N HIS A 158 0.55 6.46 5.58
CA HIS A 158 1.69 6.53 6.48
C HIS A 158 2.00 7.99 6.87
N PRO A 159 2.28 8.30 8.14
CA PRO A 159 2.41 9.67 8.63
C PRO A 159 3.54 10.48 7.96
N ALA A 160 4.55 9.82 7.37
CA ALA A 160 5.60 10.49 6.59
C ALA A 160 5.17 10.92 5.18
N THR A 161 4.04 10.47 4.66
CA THR A 161 3.61 10.72 3.26
C THR A 161 2.16 11.20 3.16
N ALA A 162 1.38 11.10 4.24
CA ALA A 162 -0.01 11.52 4.38
C ALA A 162 -0.33 12.99 4.04
N HIS A 163 0.68 13.89 4.06
CA HIS A 163 0.58 15.31 3.72
C HIS A 163 1.08 15.64 2.30
N LEU A 164 1.68 14.68 1.59
CA LEU A 164 2.22 14.87 0.25
C LEU A 164 1.13 14.69 -0.81
N GLU A 165 1.31 15.32 -1.96
CA GLU A 165 0.52 15.04 -3.17
C GLU A 165 0.97 13.74 -3.85
N PRO A 166 0.19 13.17 -4.80
CA PRO A 166 0.56 11.95 -5.52
C PRO A 166 1.92 12.04 -6.24
N THR A 167 2.36 13.26 -6.56
CA THR A 167 3.72 13.55 -7.02
C THR A 167 4.33 14.73 -6.24
N TRP A 168 5.62 14.62 -5.94
CA TRP A 168 6.39 15.59 -5.17
C TRP A 168 7.69 15.89 -5.94
N GLN A 169 7.80 17.12 -6.45
CA GLN A 169 9.03 17.58 -7.10
C GLN A 169 10.07 17.94 -6.04
N ARG A 170 11.29 17.42 -6.18
CA ARG A 170 12.39 17.61 -5.22
C ARG A 170 13.72 17.88 -5.92
N ASN A 171 14.60 18.59 -5.25
CA ASN A 171 16.04 18.64 -5.55
C ASN A 171 16.80 17.93 -4.42
N ASP A 172 17.50 16.83 -4.71
CA ASP A 172 18.32 16.10 -3.75
C ASP A 172 19.36 15.23 -4.49
N GLU A 173 20.16 14.46 -3.77
CA GLU A 173 21.00 13.40 -4.36
C GLU A 173 20.28 12.05 -4.31
N TRP A 174 20.18 11.37 -5.45
CA TRP A 174 19.31 10.20 -5.62
C TRP A 174 20.10 8.89 -5.61
N TYR A 175 19.89 8.07 -4.59
CA TYR A 175 20.62 6.81 -4.40
C TYR A 175 20.04 5.66 -5.22
N ASN A 176 20.87 5.01 -6.02
CA ASN A 176 20.65 3.65 -6.50
C ASN A 176 21.12 2.68 -5.39
N TYR A 177 20.45 1.54 -5.28
CA TYR A 177 20.64 0.59 -4.18
C TYR A 177 21.22 -0.74 -4.65
N ARG A 178 21.78 -1.54 -3.73
CA ARG A 178 22.34 -2.87 -4.06
C ARG A 178 21.23 -3.84 -4.46
N THR A 179 20.09 -3.74 -3.78
CA THR A 179 18.85 -4.52 -3.94
C THR A 179 17.65 -3.57 -4.10
N ASN A 180 16.56 -4.03 -4.72
CA ASN A 180 15.27 -3.34 -4.64
C ASN A 180 14.55 -3.81 -3.36
N PRO A 181 14.13 -2.91 -2.44
CA PRO A 181 13.46 -3.29 -1.19
C PRO A 181 11.99 -3.71 -1.33
N ARG A 182 11.32 -3.49 -2.46
CA ARG A 182 9.87 -3.74 -2.61
C ARG A 182 9.41 -5.17 -2.25
N PRO A 183 10.12 -6.26 -2.61
CA PRO A 183 9.63 -7.61 -2.33
C PRO A 183 9.40 -7.87 -0.84
N ASP A 184 10.26 -7.30 0.02
CA ASP A 184 10.35 -7.65 1.44
C ASP A 184 9.90 -6.54 2.40
N LEU A 185 9.73 -5.30 1.92
CA LEU A 185 9.42 -4.11 2.74
C LEU A 185 8.21 -3.31 2.21
N HIS A 186 7.64 -2.43 3.03
CA HIS A 186 6.54 -1.56 2.59
C HIS A 186 7.04 -0.24 2.00
N VAL A 187 6.91 -0.10 0.67
CA VAL A 187 7.40 1.07 -0.08
C VAL A 187 6.40 2.22 -0.05
N LEU A 188 6.83 3.35 0.51
CA LEU A 188 6.02 4.55 0.70
C LEU A 188 6.11 5.50 -0.50
N ALA A 189 7.29 5.60 -1.12
CA ALA A 189 7.52 6.49 -2.26
C ALA A 189 8.62 5.96 -3.20
N ASN A 190 8.49 6.33 -4.48
CA ASN A 190 9.35 5.93 -5.59
C ASN A 190 9.92 7.16 -6.32
N LEU A 191 11.13 7.04 -6.86
CA LEU A 191 11.64 7.98 -7.87
C LEU A 191 11.08 7.63 -9.26
N ASP A 192 10.84 8.65 -10.08
CA ASP A 192 10.51 8.50 -11.48
C ASP A 192 11.77 8.69 -12.34
N GLU A 193 12.42 7.60 -12.72
CA GLU A 193 13.64 7.59 -13.54
C GLU A 193 13.48 8.25 -14.92
N SER A 194 12.24 8.51 -15.40
CA SER A 194 12.03 9.29 -16.63
C SER A 194 12.23 10.80 -16.46
N THR A 195 12.32 11.28 -15.21
CA THR A 195 12.34 12.71 -14.87
C THR A 195 13.72 13.25 -14.46
N TYR A 196 14.70 12.36 -14.28
CA TYR A 196 16.08 12.71 -13.92
C TYR A 196 17.07 11.80 -14.66
N SER A 197 18.37 11.92 -14.38
CA SER A 197 19.43 11.14 -15.05
C SER A 197 20.32 10.37 -14.06
N GLY A 198 20.54 9.09 -14.36
CA GLY A 198 21.47 8.22 -13.62
C GLY A 198 20.82 7.21 -12.66
N GLY A 199 19.49 7.08 -12.64
CA GLY A 199 18.83 5.89 -12.10
C GLY A 199 19.24 4.62 -12.86
N ASP A 200 19.36 3.50 -12.13
CA ASP A 200 19.64 2.17 -12.70
C ASP A 200 18.78 1.04 -12.09
N MET A 201 17.68 1.40 -11.42
CA MET A 201 16.82 0.50 -10.65
C MET A 201 15.53 0.10 -11.39
N GLY A 202 15.03 0.95 -12.30
CA GLY A 202 13.74 0.76 -12.99
C GLY A 202 12.55 1.01 -12.07
N ASP A 203 12.24 0.03 -11.21
CA ASP A 203 11.43 0.28 -10.02
C ASP A 203 12.34 0.80 -8.91
N HIS A 204 12.22 2.09 -8.62
CA HIS A 204 13.16 2.81 -7.75
C HIS A 204 12.53 3.30 -6.45
N PRO A 205 12.35 2.47 -5.41
CA PRO A 205 11.95 2.94 -4.09
C PRO A 205 12.92 3.98 -3.52
N THR A 206 12.40 4.99 -2.82
CA THR A 206 13.21 6.05 -2.18
C THR A 206 12.76 6.36 -0.74
N ALA A 207 11.58 5.88 -0.31
CA ALA A 207 11.23 5.81 1.10
C ALA A 207 10.42 4.54 1.38
N TRP A 208 10.66 3.91 2.53
CA TRP A 208 10.00 2.67 2.96
C TRP A 208 9.95 2.54 4.48
N CYS A 209 9.14 1.60 4.97
CA CYS A 209 9.09 1.21 6.37
C CYS A 209 8.87 -0.30 6.52
N HIS A 210 9.20 -0.84 7.68
CA HIS A 210 8.87 -2.21 8.09
C HIS A 210 8.86 -2.36 9.62
N PRO A 211 8.17 -3.37 10.17
CA PRO A 211 8.49 -3.88 11.50
C PRO A 211 9.87 -4.55 11.49
N GLU A 212 10.62 -4.43 12.59
CA GLU A 212 11.88 -5.16 12.79
C GLU A 212 11.92 -5.78 14.20
N GLY A 213 11.69 -7.09 14.28
CA GLY A 213 11.28 -7.75 15.52
C GLY A 213 9.98 -7.14 16.04
N ASN A 214 10.02 -6.51 17.23
CA ASN A 214 8.92 -5.70 17.77
C ASN A 214 9.09 -4.19 17.50
N GLY A 215 10.22 -3.80 16.91
CA GLY A 215 10.57 -2.43 16.58
C GLY A 215 9.93 -1.94 15.28
N ARG A 216 10.21 -0.69 14.94
CA ARG A 216 9.68 0.01 13.77
C ARG A 216 10.81 0.73 13.06
N ALA A 217 11.07 0.36 11.82
CA ALA A 217 12.09 0.93 10.96
C ALA A 217 11.44 1.78 9.86
N PHE A 218 11.98 2.98 9.65
CA PHE A 218 11.62 3.86 8.54
C PHE A 218 12.89 4.40 7.89
N TYR A 219 12.92 4.46 6.56
CA TYR A 219 14.03 5.00 5.80
C TYR A 219 13.54 6.01 4.75
N THR A 220 14.33 7.06 4.54
CA THR A 220 14.18 7.98 3.41
C THR A 220 15.54 8.26 2.76
N GLY A 221 15.60 8.16 1.44
CA GLY A 221 16.79 8.44 0.62
C GLY A 221 17.02 9.93 0.36
N GLY A 222 16.06 10.80 0.71
CA GLY A 222 16.26 12.25 0.66
C GLY A 222 16.97 12.79 1.89
N GLY A 223 17.58 13.98 1.78
CA GLY A 223 18.30 14.62 2.89
C GLY A 223 19.82 14.74 2.70
N HIS A 224 20.32 14.67 1.45
CA HIS A 224 21.69 15.08 1.14
C HIS A 224 21.85 16.58 1.37
N THR A 225 20.96 17.38 0.78
CA THR A 225 21.16 18.84 0.69
C THR A 225 20.84 19.56 2.00
N ILE A 226 21.49 20.71 2.21
CA ILE A 226 21.12 21.66 3.28
C ILE A 226 19.69 22.18 3.07
N ALA A 227 19.24 22.31 1.81
CA ALA A 227 17.94 22.85 1.46
C ALA A 227 16.78 21.96 1.92
N SER A 228 16.93 20.63 1.83
CA SER A 228 15.91 19.65 2.27
C SER A 228 15.46 19.90 3.73
N TYR A 229 16.39 20.25 4.62
CA TYR A 229 16.10 20.55 6.03
C TYR A 229 15.43 21.91 6.29
N SER A 230 15.27 22.74 5.26
CA SER A 230 14.45 23.95 5.28
C SER A 230 13.09 23.79 4.56
N GLU A 231 12.92 22.74 3.75
CA GLU A 231 11.72 22.51 2.95
C GLU A 231 10.55 22.00 3.81
N PRO A 232 9.36 22.64 3.78
CA PRO A 232 8.23 22.23 4.63
C PRO A 232 7.80 20.78 4.42
N ALA A 233 7.70 20.31 3.17
CA ALA A 233 7.24 18.95 2.86
C ALA A 233 8.24 17.88 3.33
N PHE A 234 9.55 18.09 3.16
CA PHE A 234 10.58 17.17 3.66
C PHE A 234 10.65 17.17 5.20
N ARG A 235 10.51 18.33 5.84
CA ARG A 235 10.45 18.42 7.30
C ARG A 235 9.24 17.70 7.88
N GLN A 236 8.08 17.76 7.23
CA GLN A 236 6.89 16.98 7.60
C GLN A 236 7.08 15.48 7.34
N HIS A 237 7.74 15.09 6.24
CA HIS A 237 8.11 13.70 5.95
C HIS A 237 9.01 13.11 7.04
N LEU A 238 10.06 13.84 7.42
CA LEU A 238 10.98 13.45 8.50
C LEU A 238 10.27 13.37 9.86
N LEU A 239 9.37 14.32 10.18
CA LEU A 239 8.55 14.27 11.39
C LEU A 239 7.66 13.04 11.43
N GLY A 240 6.96 12.73 10.33
CA GLY A 240 6.09 11.56 10.24
C GLY A 240 6.85 10.24 10.41
N GLY A 241 8.05 10.13 9.81
CA GLY A 241 8.94 8.98 10.01
C GLY A 241 9.38 8.82 11.47
N VAL A 242 9.74 9.92 12.14
CA VAL A 242 10.08 9.92 13.57
C VAL A 242 8.88 9.54 14.44
N ARG A 243 7.66 10.05 14.15
CA ARG A 243 6.44 9.68 14.88
C ARG A 243 6.08 8.20 14.72
N TYR A 244 6.22 7.64 13.52
CA TYR A 244 6.04 6.21 13.28
C TYR A 244 7.06 5.38 14.08
N ALA A 245 8.36 5.64 13.91
CA ALA A 245 9.41 4.92 14.63
C ALA A 245 9.22 5.01 16.16
N ALA A 246 8.89 6.19 16.69
CA ALA A 246 8.64 6.42 18.11
C ALA A 246 7.33 5.83 18.65
N GLY A 247 6.49 5.21 17.82
CA GLY A 247 5.21 4.63 18.23
C GLY A 247 4.19 5.69 18.67
N LYS A 248 4.11 6.80 17.92
CA LYS A 248 3.23 7.95 18.18
C LYS A 248 2.18 8.17 17.09
N ALA A 249 2.44 7.63 15.89
CA ALA A 249 1.47 7.47 14.82
C ALA A 249 1.64 6.06 14.25
N HIS A 250 0.53 5.39 13.98
CA HIS A 250 0.47 3.99 13.55
C HIS A 250 0.33 3.91 12.02
N ALA A 251 0.90 2.88 11.40
CA ALA A 251 0.79 2.63 9.98
C ALA A 251 1.05 1.15 9.66
N ASP A 252 0.38 0.64 8.62
CA ASP A 252 0.55 -0.74 8.19
C ASP A 252 1.80 -0.94 7.32
N CYS A 253 2.97 -1.00 7.95
CA CYS A 253 4.25 -1.24 7.28
C CYS A 253 4.54 -2.72 6.98
N ARG A 254 3.53 -3.58 6.83
CA ARG A 254 3.71 -4.96 6.34
C ARG A 254 3.76 -4.96 4.80
N PRO A 255 4.62 -5.76 4.14
CA PRO A 255 4.80 -5.70 2.68
C PRO A 255 3.51 -5.89 1.87
N GLU A 256 3.21 -4.91 1.01
CA GLU A 256 1.93 -4.82 0.27
C GLU A 256 1.99 -5.46 -1.14
N ASN A 257 2.38 -6.73 -1.20
CA ASN A 257 2.51 -7.46 -2.47
C ASN A 257 1.19 -8.09 -2.96
N GLY A 258 0.97 -8.04 -4.27
CA GLY A 258 -0.13 -8.74 -4.97
C GLY A 258 -1.50 -8.05 -4.91
N TYR A 259 -1.57 -6.76 -4.58
CA TYR A 259 -2.82 -6.00 -4.57
C TYR A 259 -3.09 -5.31 -5.92
N THR A 260 -4.34 -5.39 -6.39
CA THR A 260 -4.86 -4.65 -7.53
C THR A 260 -5.69 -3.46 -7.04
N ALA A 261 -5.43 -2.26 -7.56
CA ALA A 261 -6.22 -1.08 -7.22
C ALA A 261 -7.67 -1.18 -7.73
N LEU A 262 -8.64 -0.98 -6.84
CA LEU A 262 -10.05 -0.75 -7.16
C LEU A 262 -10.36 0.74 -7.32
N TYR A 263 -9.69 1.60 -6.54
CA TYR A 263 -9.75 3.06 -6.69
C TYR A 263 -8.35 3.67 -6.54
N ASN A 264 -7.94 4.43 -7.55
CA ASN A 264 -6.66 5.14 -7.68
C ASN A 264 -6.84 6.62 -8.06
N GLY A 265 -8.00 7.20 -7.73
CA GLY A 265 -8.48 8.48 -8.26
C GLY A 265 -9.59 8.30 -9.32
N SER A 266 -9.58 7.19 -10.06
CA SER A 266 -10.70 6.83 -10.95
C SER A 266 -11.80 6.08 -10.21
N THR A 267 -13.05 6.51 -10.36
CA THR A 267 -14.25 5.78 -9.90
C THR A 267 -14.80 4.82 -10.96
N ALA A 268 -14.00 4.43 -11.96
CA ALA A 268 -14.39 3.43 -12.94
C ALA A 268 -14.72 2.08 -12.26
N GLY A 269 -15.87 1.49 -12.61
CA GLY A 269 -16.37 0.26 -11.98
C GLY A 269 -17.06 0.44 -10.63
N TRP A 270 -17.13 1.67 -10.11
CA TRP A 270 -17.93 2.02 -8.92
C TRP A 270 -19.32 2.52 -9.29
N THR A 271 -20.26 2.45 -8.34
CA THR A 271 -21.63 2.96 -8.50
C THR A 271 -22.10 3.56 -7.18
N GLN A 272 -22.63 4.79 -7.23
CA GLN A 272 -23.26 5.43 -6.07
C GLN A 272 -24.72 4.98 -5.93
N SER A 273 -25.18 4.82 -4.70
CA SER A 273 -26.59 4.60 -4.35
C SER A 273 -26.97 5.37 -3.09
N GLY A 274 -28.26 5.64 -2.90
CA GLY A 274 -28.78 6.56 -1.87
C GLY A 274 -28.63 8.05 -2.24
N PRO A 275 -29.19 8.98 -1.43
CA PRO A 275 -29.01 10.42 -1.59
C PRO A 275 -27.59 10.94 -1.35
N GLY A 276 -26.74 10.17 -0.68
CA GLY A 276 -25.33 10.50 -0.44
C GLY A 276 -24.46 10.50 -1.69
N SER A 277 -23.27 11.09 -1.56
CA SER A 277 -22.27 11.14 -2.62
C SER A 277 -20.85 11.22 -2.06
N PHE A 278 -19.85 11.09 -2.93
CA PHE A 278 -18.45 11.38 -2.61
C PHE A 278 -17.92 12.45 -3.57
N SER A 279 -17.31 13.49 -3.01
CA SER A 279 -16.40 14.37 -3.76
C SER A 279 -15.11 13.60 -4.09
N ASN A 280 -14.46 13.92 -5.20
CA ASN A 280 -13.24 13.23 -5.65
C ASN A 280 -12.19 14.27 -6.07
N SER A 281 -11.12 14.41 -5.29
CA SER A 281 -9.99 15.32 -5.57
C SER A 281 -8.69 14.63 -5.18
N ASP A 282 -7.63 14.80 -5.97
CA ASP A 282 -6.26 14.39 -5.59
C ASP A 282 -6.16 12.93 -5.11
N ALA A 283 -6.88 12.02 -5.79
CA ALA A 283 -7.05 10.61 -5.44
C ALA A 283 -7.59 10.33 -4.02
N THR A 284 -8.42 11.24 -3.52
CA THR A 284 -9.21 11.15 -2.29
C THR A 284 -10.69 11.25 -2.60
N LEU A 285 -11.48 10.32 -2.08
CA LEU A 285 -12.93 10.41 -1.96
C LEU A 285 -13.28 11.01 -0.59
N THR A 286 -14.13 12.03 -0.51
CA THR A 286 -14.67 12.52 0.77
C THR A 286 -16.18 12.60 0.72
N SER A 287 -16.85 12.06 1.75
CA SER A 287 -18.32 11.98 1.85
C SER A 287 -19.01 13.35 1.79
N VAL A 288 -20.19 13.40 1.15
CA VAL A 288 -21.02 14.60 1.03
C VAL A 288 -22.51 14.24 0.98
N GLY A 289 -23.29 14.77 1.92
CA GLY A 289 -24.76 14.62 2.01
C GLY A 289 -25.19 13.46 2.91
N GLY A 290 -26.47 13.09 2.88
CA GLY A 290 -27.02 12.02 3.73
C GLY A 290 -26.68 10.59 3.28
N MET A 291 -27.34 9.61 3.90
CA MET A 291 -27.08 8.16 3.73
C MET A 291 -26.86 7.72 2.27
N GLY A 292 -25.83 6.90 2.04
CA GLY A 292 -25.52 6.34 0.72
C GLY A 292 -24.38 5.33 0.74
N LEU A 293 -24.15 4.70 -0.42
CA LEU A 293 -23.15 3.65 -0.59
C LEU A 293 -22.46 3.81 -1.95
N LEU A 294 -21.14 3.96 -1.94
CA LEU A 294 -20.31 3.84 -3.15
C LEU A 294 -19.74 2.42 -3.18
N TRP A 295 -20.26 1.58 -4.07
CA TRP A 295 -19.89 0.15 -4.15
C TRP A 295 -19.25 -0.19 -5.49
N TYR A 296 -18.31 -1.13 -5.48
CA TYR A 296 -17.59 -1.59 -6.67
C TYR A 296 -18.44 -2.61 -7.41
N SER A 297 -19.31 -2.13 -8.30
CA SER A 297 -20.34 -2.92 -9.00
C SER A 297 -19.82 -3.74 -10.18
N ALA A 298 -18.59 -3.46 -10.65
CA ALA A 298 -18.02 -4.10 -11.85
C ALA A 298 -17.92 -5.63 -11.77
N ARG A 299 -17.62 -6.19 -10.58
CA ARG A 299 -17.59 -7.64 -10.34
C ARG A 299 -17.76 -7.98 -8.86
N LYS A 300 -18.25 -9.18 -8.59
CA LYS A 300 -18.19 -9.78 -7.25
C LYS A 300 -16.77 -10.25 -6.93
N VAL A 301 -16.52 -10.41 -5.64
CA VAL A 301 -15.30 -10.94 -5.03
C VAL A 301 -15.69 -11.99 -4.00
N ALA A 302 -14.90 -13.06 -3.87
CA ALA A 302 -15.23 -14.22 -3.04
C ALA A 302 -14.47 -14.22 -1.71
N SER A 303 -13.24 -14.75 -1.69
CA SER A 303 -12.33 -14.63 -0.54
C SER A 303 -11.15 -13.75 -0.93
N TYR A 304 -10.82 -12.78 -0.09
CA TYR A 304 -9.89 -11.71 -0.41
C TYR A 304 -9.34 -11.04 0.84
N SER A 305 -8.26 -10.27 0.64
CA SER A 305 -7.89 -9.15 1.49
C SER A 305 -8.25 -7.85 0.75
N LEU A 306 -9.12 -7.04 1.36
CA LEU A 306 -9.45 -5.69 0.92
C LEU A 306 -8.70 -4.72 1.83
N LYS A 307 -7.86 -3.86 1.24
CA LYS A 307 -7.26 -2.73 1.95
C LYS A 307 -7.81 -1.41 1.45
N LEU A 308 -7.93 -0.46 2.37
CA LEU A 308 -8.29 0.92 2.11
C LEU A 308 -7.74 1.83 3.21
N ASP A 309 -7.47 3.08 2.88
CA ASP A 309 -7.04 4.06 3.88
C ASP A 309 -8.13 5.12 4.07
N TRP A 310 -8.49 5.39 5.32
CA TRP A 310 -9.58 6.27 5.72
C TRP A 310 -9.12 7.34 6.73
N LYS A 311 -9.92 8.39 6.89
CA LYS A 311 -9.71 9.47 7.88
C LYS A 311 -11.03 10.11 8.27
N LEU A 312 -11.28 10.22 9.58
CA LEU A 312 -12.33 11.06 10.16
C LEU A 312 -11.85 12.52 10.27
N ARG A 313 -12.75 13.49 10.14
CA ARG A 313 -12.46 14.91 10.43
C ARG A 313 -12.58 15.23 11.92
N GLY A 314 -13.46 14.52 12.62
CA GLY A 314 -13.76 14.62 14.04
C GLY A 314 -14.46 13.35 14.53
N ASP A 315 -15.64 13.53 15.11
CA ASP A 315 -16.52 12.46 15.61
C ASP A 315 -17.58 12.12 14.55
N ASP A 316 -17.12 11.80 13.33
CA ASP A 316 -17.95 11.46 12.18
C ASP A 316 -18.15 9.93 12.06
N ASN A 317 -19.28 9.51 11.48
CA ASN A 317 -19.65 8.10 11.30
C ASN A 317 -19.56 7.66 9.82
N SER A 318 -19.07 6.45 9.57
CA SER A 318 -19.08 5.75 8.28
C SER A 318 -18.78 4.25 8.49
N GLY A 319 -18.66 3.47 7.41
CA GLY A 319 -18.25 2.09 7.46
C GLY A 319 -17.90 1.51 6.09
N VAL A 320 -17.30 0.32 6.11
CA VAL A 320 -16.93 -0.45 4.92
C VAL A 320 -17.82 -1.68 4.85
N TYR A 321 -18.55 -1.84 3.76
CA TYR A 321 -19.43 -2.97 3.53
C TYR A 321 -18.75 -4.09 2.74
N VAL A 322 -18.91 -5.31 3.22
CA VAL A 322 -18.50 -6.56 2.54
C VAL A 322 -19.70 -7.50 2.36
N GLY A 323 -19.64 -8.37 1.34
CA GLY A 323 -20.67 -9.38 1.11
C GLY A 323 -22.01 -8.81 0.62
N ILE A 324 -22.01 -7.64 -0.03
CA ILE A 324 -23.23 -7.05 -0.58
C ILE A 324 -23.77 -7.97 -1.70
N PRO A 325 -25.03 -8.43 -1.67
CA PRO A 325 -25.58 -9.31 -2.70
C PRO A 325 -26.06 -8.54 -3.95
N ASP A 326 -26.53 -9.27 -4.97
CA ASP A 326 -27.24 -8.65 -6.09
C ASP A 326 -28.53 -7.97 -5.60
N SER A 327 -28.72 -6.69 -5.92
CA SER A 327 -29.93 -5.96 -5.56
C SER A 327 -30.21 -4.81 -6.53
N ALA A 328 -31.51 -4.52 -6.74
CA ALA A 328 -31.96 -3.27 -7.35
C ALA A 328 -31.90 -2.07 -6.37
N ASP A 329 -31.71 -2.35 -5.09
CA ASP A 329 -31.49 -1.40 -3.99
C ASP A 329 -30.23 -1.83 -3.20
N PRO A 330 -29.03 -1.39 -3.62
CA PRO A 330 -27.77 -1.80 -2.99
C PRO A 330 -27.58 -1.29 -1.57
N VAL A 331 -28.13 -0.12 -1.19
CA VAL A 331 -27.99 0.44 0.16
C VAL A 331 -28.70 -0.44 1.18
N ASN A 332 -29.99 -0.70 0.98
CA ASN A 332 -30.75 -1.53 1.90
C ASN A 332 -30.28 -2.99 1.86
N ALA A 333 -29.82 -3.50 0.71
CA ALA A 333 -29.20 -4.81 0.64
C ALA A 333 -27.86 -4.91 1.41
N ALA A 334 -27.02 -3.88 1.36
CA ALA A 334 -25.79 -3.84 2.16
C ALA A 334 -26.10 -3.91 3.66
N ILE A 335 -27.05 -3.08 4.13
CA ILE A 335 -27.51 -3.02 5.53
C ILE A 335 -28.16 -4.34 5.98
N ASP A 336 -29.08 -4.89 5.18
CA ASP A 336 -29.87 -6.08 5.55
C ASP A 336 -29.13 -7.41 5.33
N LYS A 337 -28.15 -7.48 4.41
CA LYS A 337 -27.59 -8.75 3.90
C LYS A 337 -26.06 -8.82 3.89
N GLY A 338 -25.34 -7.70 3.79
CA GLY A 338 -23.87 -7.66 3.90
C GLY A 338 -23.39 -7.62 5.35
N TYR A 339 -22.17 -7.15 5.57
CA TYR A 339 -21.66 -6.77 6.89
C TYR A 339 -20.90 -5.44 6.81
N GLU A 340 -21.12 -4.58 7.79
CA GLU A 340 -20.41 -3.30 7.96
C GLU A 340 -19.27 -3.45 8.96
N ILE A 341 -18.06 -3.11 8.51
CA ILE A 341 -16.89 -2.87 9.35
C ILE A 341 -16.88 -1.38 9.67
N GLN A 342 -17.21 -1.04 10.91
CA GLN A 342 -17.55 0.32 11.30
C GLN A 342 -16.34 1.26 11.35
N ILE A 343 -16.56 2.54 11.08
CA ILE A 343 -15.63 3.66 11.29
C ILE A 343 -16.37 4.74 12.09
N ASP A 344 -16.13 4.77 13.40
CA ASP A 344 -16.76 5.72 14.34
C ASP A 344 -15.86 5.82 15.59
N ALA A 345 -15.61 7.03 16.09
CA ALA A 345 -14.69 7.23 17.21
C ALA A 345 -15.30 6.95 18.60
N THR A 346 -16.61 7.17 18.82
CA THR A 346 -17.19 7.26 20.17
C THR A 346 -18.58 6.63 20.42
N ASP A 347 -19.11 5.78 19.53
CA ASP A 347 -20.28 4.92 19.86
C ASP A 347 -19.90 3.71 20.78
N SER A 348 -20.92 2.96 21.17
CA SER A 348 -20.93 1.69 21.89
C SER A 348 -19.99 0.62 21.32
N PRO A 349 -19.55 -0.37 22.14
CA PRO A 349 -18.54 -1.36 21.75
C PRO A 349 -18.82 -2.12 20.44
N ASP A 350 -20.09 -2.44 20.16
CA ASP A 350 -20.54 -3.13 18.94
C ASP A 350 -20.68 -2.22 17.71
N ARG A 351 -20.37 -0.92 17.84
CA ARG A 351 -20.66 0.15 16.87
C ARG A 351 -19.56 1.20 16.73
N THR A 352 -18.39 0.94 17.29
CA THR A 352 -17.22 1.81 17.19
C THR A 352 -16.20 1.21 16.21
N THR A 353 -15.23 2.02 15.76
CA THR A 353 -14.17 1.67 14.79
C THR A 353 -13.65 0.25 14.98
N GLY A 354 -13.86 -0.59 13.95
CA GLY A 354 -13.40 -1.98 13.86
C GLY A 354 -14.41 -3.04 14.27
N ALA A 355 -15.55 -2.66 14.85
CA ALA A 355 -16.66 -3.58 15.11
C ALA A 355 -17.31 -4.06 13.81
N ILE A 356 -17.86 -5.28 13.83
CA ILE A 356 -18.85 -5.72 12.85
C ILE A 356 -20.20 -5.21 13.37
N TYR A 357 -20.76 -4.19 12.71
CA TYR A 357 -21.77 -3.29 13.29
C TYR A 357 -22.99 -4.03 13.87
N GLY A 358 -23.17 -3.96 15.19
CA GLY A 358 -24.27 -4.63 15.91
C GLY A 358 -24.16 -6.15 16.05
N PHE A 359 -23.05 -6.76 15.60
CA PHE A 359 -22.80 -8.21 15.69
C PHE A 359 -21.62 -8.56 16.62
N GLN A 360 -20.46 -7.90 16.45
CA GLN A 360 -19.26 -8.20 17.23
C GLN A 360 -18.35 -6.98 17.40
N SER A 361 -18.15 -6.59 18.65
CA SER A 361 -17.16 -5.58 19.05
C SER A 361 -15.73 -6.00 18.67
N ALA A 362 -14.87 -5.03 18.34
CA ALA A 362 -13.44 -5.25 18.24
C ALA A 362 -12.81 -5.52 19.62
N ASP A 363 -11.59 -6.02 19.66
CA ASP A 363 -10.74 -5.90 20.85
C ASP A 363 -10.41 -4.42 21.06
N LEU A 364 -11.20 -3.76 21.91
CA LEU A 364 -11.07 -2.32 22.17
C LEU A 364 -9.69 -1.95 22.74
N VAL A 365 -9.01 -2.85 23.45
CA VAL A 365 -7.68 -2.56 24.01
C VAL A 365 -6.63 -2.53 22.90
N VAL A 366 -6.69 -3.49 21.96
CA VAL A 366 -5.79 -3.51 20.79
C VAL A 366 -6.15 -2.39 19.81
N ARG A 367 -7.44 -2.06 19.67
CA ARG A 367 -7.96 -0.96 18.84
C ARG A 367 -7.50 0.39 19.36
N ASP A 368 -7.75 0.72 20.62
CA ASP A 368 -7.36 2.00 21.24
C ASP A 368 -5.84 2.19 21.23
N ALA A 369 -5.06 1.10 21.29
CA ALA A 369 -3.60 1.13 21.23
C ALA A 369 -3.02 1.23 19.81
N ASN A 370 -3.84 1.24 18.74
CA ASN A 370 -3.38 1.32 17.34
C ASN A 370 -4.20 2.27 16.45
N LEU A 371 -5.23 2.92 16.96
CA LEU A 371 -6.06 3.89 16.25
C LEU A 371 -5.40 5.28 16.27
N ASN A 372 -5.09 5.83 15.09
CA ASN A 372 -4.71 7.24 14.96
C ASN A 372 -5.95 8.12 15.15
N PRO A 373 -5.82 9.27 15.84
CA PRO A 373 -6.96 10.14 16.18
C PRO A 373 -7.59 10.81 14.94
N PRO A 374 -8.82 11.36 15.05
CA PRO A 374 -9.41 12.17 13.99
C PRO A 374 -8.50 13.30 13.52
N GLY A 375 -8.48 13.54 12.21
CA GLY A 375 -7.50 14.38 11.52
C GLY A 375 -6.28 13.60 11.00
N GLU A 376 -5.99 12.41 11.53
CA GLU A 376 -4.96 11.50 11.03
C GLU A 376 -5.54 10.32 10.24
N TRP A 377 -4.69 9.69 9.43
CA TRP A 377 -5.08 8.59 8.55
C TRP A 377 -4.97 7.25 9.25
N ASN A 378 -5.82 6.31 8.87
CA ASN A 378 -5.81 4.93 9.31
C ASN A 378 -5.96 3.99 8.11
N THR A 379 -5.29 2.84 8.11
CA THR A 379 -5.45 1.78 7.11
C THR A 379 -6.23 0.63 7.72
N TYR A 380 -7.27 0.17 7.01
CA TYR A 380 -7.87 -1.13 7.25
C TYR A 380 -7.30 -2.17 6.28
N GLU A 381 -7.04 -3.37 6.80
CA GLU A 381 -7.10 -4.63 6.03
C GLU A 381 -8.31 -5.42 6.53
N ILE A 382 -9.25 -5.72 5.63
CA ILE A 382 -10.42 -6.55 5.89
C ILE A 382 -10.23 -7.83 5.09
N THR A 383 -9.96 -8.96 5.75
CA THR A 383 -9.83 -10.26 5.09
C THR A 383 -11.13 -11.03 5.20
N VAL A 384 -11.66 -11.52 4.08
CA VAL A 384 -12.85 -12.36 3.99
C VAL A 384 -12.46 -13.76 3.52
N ASP A 385 -12.82 -14.77 4.30
CA ASP A 385 -12.83 -16.18 3.89
C ASP A 385 -14.29 -16.59 3.67
N GLY A 386 -14.74 -16.48 2.43
CA GLY A 386 -16.12 -16.73 2.02
C GLY A 386 -16.60 -18.16 2.32
N PRO A 387 -15.82 -19.22 2.01
CA PRO A 387 -16.13 -20.59 2.40
C PRO A 387 -16.28 -20.83 3.91
N ARG A 388 -15.54 -20.10 4.76
CA ARG A 388 -15.70 -20.12 6.23
C ARG A 388 -16.64 -19.07 6.80
N GLN A 389 -17.19 -18.20 5.95
CA GLN A 389 -17.99 -17.04 6.35
C GLN A 389 -17.30 -16.16 7.41
N ASN A 390 -15.96 -16.05 7.34
CA ASN A 390 -15.13 -15.35 8.32
C ASN A 390 -14.67 -13.99 7.79
N ILE A 391 -14.67 -12.98 8.67
CA ILE A 391 -14.20 -11.62 8.44
C ILE A 391 -13.18 -11.31 9.54
N GLN A 392 -11.95 -10.98 9.16
CA GLN A 392 -10.96 -10.41 10.08
C GLN A 392 -10.73 -8.95 9.74
N VAL A 393 -10.56 -8.12 10.76
CA VAL A 393 -10.28 -6.69 10.62
C VAL A 393 -8.94 -6.39 11.27
N TYR A 394 -8.02 -5.81 10.50
CA TYR A 394 -6.76 -5.27 10.96
C TYR A 394 -6.78 -3.75 10.81
N LEU A 395 -6.30 -3.05 11.83
CA LEU A 395 -6.15 -1.60 11.86
C LEU A 395 -4.66 -1.28 11.96
N ASN A 396 -4.14 -0.51 11.01
CA ASN A 396 -2.72 -0.11 10.93
C ASN A 396 -1.76 -1.31 11.07
N GLY A 397 -2.14 -2.45 10.48
CA GLY A 397 -1.37 -3.70 10.46
C GLY A 397 -1.67 -4.68 11.60
N VAL A 398 -2.41 -4.29 12.64
CA VAL A 398 -2.68 -5.11 13.83
C VAL A 398 -4.11 -5.65 13.80
N LYS A 399 -4.31 -6.97 14.01
CA LYS A 399 -5.66 -7.56 14.03
C LYS A 399 -6.44 -7.08 15.27
N ILE A 400 -7.61 -6.49 15.04
CA ILE A 400 -8.53 -6.01 16.08
C ILE A 400 -9.87 -6.74 16.09
N ASN A 401 -10.24 -7.48 15.03
CA ASN A 401 -11.47 -8.27 15.01
C ASN A 401 -11.30 -9.58 14.22
N ASP A 402 -12.06 -10.61 14.60
CA ASP A 402 -12.08 -11.95 13.97
C ASP A 402 -13.46 -12.56 14.20
N PHE A 403 -14.34 -12.44 13.21
CA PHE A 403 -15.77 -12.73 13.28
C PHE A 403 -16.15 -13.81 12.28
N THR A 404 -17.07 -14.71 12.64
CA THR A 404 -17.67 -15.68 11.70
C THR A 404 -19.17 -15.51 11.69
N SER A 405 -19.73 -15.22 10.51
CA SER A 405 -21.18 -15.16 10.30
C SER A 405 -21.81 -16.52 10.58
N THR A 406 -22.85 -16.51 11.40
CA THR A 406 -23.77 -17.64 11.58
C THR A 406 -25.21 -17.29 11.18
N ASP A 407 -25.41 -16.13 10.53
CA ASP A 407 -26.72 -15.69 10.04
C ASP A 407 -26.97 -16.27 8.64
N PRO A 408 -27.93 -17.21 8.47
CA PRO A 408 -28.25 -17.78 7.15
C PRO A 408 -28.89 -16.76 6.20
N GLY A 409 -29.20 -15.55 6.68
CA GLY A 409 -29.64 -14.41 5.90
C GLY A 409 -28.52 -13.46 5.46
N ARG A 410 -27.24 -13.73 5.77
CA ARG A 410 -26.06 -12.92 5.40
C ARG A 410 -24.91 -13.80 4.91
N ASP A 411 -24.92 -14.11 3.62
CA ASP A 411 -23.91 -14.93 2.94
C ASP A 411 -22.78 -14.07 2.34
N ILE A 412 -21.56 -14.27 2.81
CA ILE A 412 -20.35 -13.57 2.30
C ILE A 412 -19.49 -14.45 1.37
N SER A 413 -20.03 -15.56 0.83
CA SER A 413 -19.30 -16.49 -0.03
C SER A 413 -18.85 -15.87 -1.35
N ALA A 414 -19.69 -15.00 -1.94
CA ALA A 414 -19.34 -14.11 -3.04
C ALA A 414 -20.30 -12.91 -3.09
N GLY A 415 -19.77 -11.69 -3.03
CA GLY A 415 -20.54 -10.44 -3.04
C GLY A 415 -19.73 -9.25 -3.52
N TYR A 416 -20.28 -8.06 -3.38
CA TYR A 416 -19.59 -6.80 -3.68
C TYR A 416 -19.06 -6.14 -2.39
N VAL A 417 -18.20 -5.14 -2.57
CA VAL A 417 -17.62 -4.29 -1.52
C VAL A 417 -18.00 -2.82 -1.75
N GLY A 418 -18.07 -2.03 -0.68
CA GLY A 418 -18.38 -0.61 -0.78
C GLY A 418 -18.02 0.21 0.46
N ILE A 419 -18.04 1.54 0.33
CA ILE A 419 -17.85 2.50 1.41
C ILE A 419 -19.14 3.31 1.64
N GLN A 420 -19.49 3.52 2.91
CA GLN A 420 -20.71 4.19 3.31
C GLN A 420 -20.53 5.70 3.39
N ASN A 421 -21.55 6.46 3.00
CA ASN A 421 -21.78 7.80 3.50
C ASN A 421 -22.93 7.75 4.51
N HIS A 422 -22.77 8.30 5.71
CA HIS A 422 -23.73 8.13 6.80
C HIS A 422 -24.80 9.26 6.83
N GLY A 423 -24.40 10.50 7.13
CA GLY A 423 -25.31 11.61 7.35
C GLY A 423 -24.77 12.97 6.85
N ASP A 424 -25.66 13.96 6.71
CA ASP A 424 -25.34 15.29 6.16
C ASP A 424 -24.25 16.09 6.91
N ALA A 425 -23.82 15.61 8.08
CA ALA A 425 -22.79 16.20 8.92
C ALA A 425 -21.47 15.40 8.96
N ASP A 426 -21.45 14.16 8.46
CA ASP A 426 -20.35 13.21 8.61
C ASP A 426 -19.31 13.37 7.48
N GLU A 427 -18.10 13.86 7.79
CA GLU A 427 -17.02 14.06 6.83
C GLU A 427 -15.90 13.01 6.97
N VAL A 428 -15.98 11.95 6.17
CA VAL A 428 -15.01 10.85 6.13
C VAL A 428 -14.33 10.79 4.76
N SER A 429 -12.99 10.83 4.78
CA SER A 429 -12.16 10.65 3.58
C SER A 429 -11.71 9.21 3.41
N PHE A 430 -11.66 8.74 2.17
CA PHE A 430 -11.17 7.44 1.73
C PHE A 430 -10.18 7.60 0.56
N ARG A 431 -9.15 6.76 0.49
CA ARG A 431 -8.19 6.71 -0.63
C ARG A 431 -7.73 5.27 -0.85
N ASN A 432 -6.99 5.05 -1.95
CA ASN A 432 -6.15 3.87 -2.15
C ASN A 432 -6.88 2.55 -1.80
N ILE A 433 -8.02 2.31 -2.46
CA ILE A 433 -8.81 1.10 -2.22
C ILE A 433 -8.23 0.02 -3.13
N ARG A 434 -7.69 -1.06 -2.56
CA ARG A 434 -7.01 -2.13 -3.29
C ARG A 434 -7.39 -3.51 -2.74
N ILE A 435 -7.38 -4.52 -3.61
CA ILE A 435 -7.79 -5.88 -3.26
C ILE A 435 -6.80 -6.92 -3.75
N ARG A 436 -6.60 -7.97 -2.95
CA ARG A 436 -5.87 -9.19 -3.32
C ARG A 436 -6.78 -10.38 -3.03
N GLU A 437 -7.17 -11.14 -4.04
CA GLU A 437 -8.00 -12.34 -3.82
C GLU A 437 -7.15 -13.46 -3.21
N THR A 438 -7.75 -14.20 -2.25
CA THR A 438 -7.08 -15.19 -1.40
C THR A 438 -7.79 -16.56 -1.42
N GLY A 439 -8.93 -16.65 -2.11
CA GLY A 439 -9.64 -17.91 -2.33
C GLY A 439 -9.11 -18.64 -3.58
N GLY A 440 -8.86 -19.94 -3.55
CA GLY A 440 -9.10 -20.89 -2.46
C GLY A 440 -7.84 -21.36 -1.71
N GLY A 441 -8.06 -22.01 -0.56
CA GLY A 441 -7.11 -22.95 0.05
C GLY A 441 -7.01 -24.27 -0.72
N GLY A 442 -6.92 -24.18 -2.04
CA GLY A 442 -6.90 -25.23 -3.05
C GLY A 442 -6.41 -24.60 -4.35
N THR A 443 -5.79 -25.41 -5.23
CA THR A 443 -4.91 -24.98 -6.32
C THR A 443 -5.35 -23.68 -7.04
N PRO A 444 -4.46 -22.68 -7.23
CA PRO A 444 -4.81 -21.37 -7.77
C PRO A 444 -5.68 -21.40 -9.02
N GLY A 445 -6.65 -20.50 -9.05
CA GLY A 445 -7.51 -20.28 -10.21
C GLY A 445 -6.74 -19.74 -11.42
N PRO A 446 -7.36 -19.75 -12.62
CA PRO A 446 -6.76 -19.23 -13.84
C PRO A 446 -6.23 -17.80 -13.66
N THR A 447 -4.90 -17.64 -13.69
CA THR A 447 -4.21 -16.36 -13.50
C THR A 447 -3.70 -15.87 -14.84
N THR A 448 -4.40 -14.89 -15.43
CA THR A 448 -4.08 -14.31 -16.74
C THR A 448 -3.09 -13.15 -16.61
N ILE A 449 -2.04 -13.17 -17.41
CA ILE A 449 -1.02 -12.12 -17.52
C ILE A 449 -0.98 -11.67 -18.98
N GLN A 450 -1.12 -10.37 -19.23
CA GLN A 450 -0.98 -9.77 -20.56
C GLN A 450 0.49 -9.90 -21.02
N ALA A 451 0.71 -10.37 -22.24
CA ALA A 451 2.04 -10.77 -22.67
C ALA A 451 2.98 -9.57 -22.86
N GLU A 452 2.46 -8.39 -23.21
CA GLU A 452 3.20 -7.13 -23.30
C GLU A 452 3.62 -6.55 -21.94
N ASN A 453 3.06 -7.05 -20.83
CA ASN A 453 3.35 -6.60 -19.47
C ASN A 453 4.51 -7.40 -18.83
N TRP A 454 5.66 -7.41 -19.49
CA TRP A 454 6.88 -8.06 -19.00
C TRP A 454 7.67 -7.19 -18.03
N SER A 455 8.39 -7.83 -17.10
CA SER A 455 9.33 -7.20 -16.17
C SER A 455 10.68 -6.91 -16.83
N SER A 456 11.15 -7.80 -17.72
CA SER A 456 12.31 -7.59 -18.59
C SER A 456 12.21 -8.45 -19.86
N ALA A 457 12.89 -8.07 -20.94
CA ALA A 457 12.79 -8.76 -22.22
C ALA A 457 14.02 -8.54 -23.12
N SER A 458 14.11 -9.31 -24.21
CA SER A 458 15.08 -9.12 -25.29
C SER A 458 14.47 -9.48 -26.66
N GLY A 459 14.74 -8.64 -27.66
CA GLY A 459 14.28 -8.79 -29.05
C GLY A 459 12.82 -8.38 -29.31
N VAL A 460 11.90 -8.90 -28.50
CA VAL A 460 10.45 -8.68 -28.63
C VAL A 460 10.04 -7.21 -28.45
N GLN A 461 8.91 -6.84 -29.04
CA GLN A 461 8.33 -5.48 -29.00
C GLN A 461 6.81 -5.51 -28.81
N THR A 462 6.24 -4.42 -28.32
CA THR A 462 4.78 -4.25 -28.19
C THR A 462 4.17 -3.82 -29.53
N TYR A 463 3.07 -4.41 -29.96
CA TYR A 463 2.33 -3.96 -31.16
C TYR A 463 0.83 -3.76 -30.89
N PRO A 464 0.17 -2.68 -31.37
CA PRO A 464 -1.26 -2.50 -31.21
C PRO A 464 -2.07 -3.53 -32.01
N HIS A 465 -3.03 -4.18 -31.37
CA HIS A 465 -3.87 -5.22 -31.99
C HIS A 465 -5.30 -5.16 -31.44
N ALA A 466 -6.27 -4.72 -32.25
CA ALA A 466 -7.63 -4.44 -31.78
C ALA A 466 -8.41 -5.65 -31.20
N PRO A 467 -8.16 -6.92 -31.60
CA PRO A 467 -8.77 -8.11 -30.99
C PRO A 467 -8.06 -8.65 -29.72
N ALA A 468 -6.91 -8.08 -29.34
CA ALA A 468 -6.21 -8.46 -28.12
C ALA A 468 -6.93 -7.91 -26.88
N HIS A 469 -6.81 -8.60 -25.73
CA HIS A 469 -7.61 -8.29 -24.54
C HIS A 469 -7.29 -6.91 -23.94
N ASN A 470 -6.07 -6.40 -24.12
CA ASN A 470 -5.67 -5.02 -23.79
C ASN A 470 -5.36 -4.16 -25.05
N GLY A 471 -5.83 -4.58 -26.23
CA GLY A 471 -5.61 -3.86 -27.49
C GLY A 471 -4.15 -3.82 -27.98
N THR A 472 -3.26 -4.60 -27.35
CA THR A 472 -1.81 -4.66 -27.59
C THR A 472 -1.36 -6.12 -27.47
N VAL A 473 -0.27 -6.49 -28.14
CA VAL A 473 0.36 -7.82 -28.07
C VAL A 473 1.87 -7.70 -27.84
N LEU A 474 2.48 -8.74 -27.27
CA LEU A 474 3.90 -9.03 -27.45
C LEU A 474 4.08 -9.60 -28.87
N GLY A 475 4.88 -8.94 -29.69
CA GLY A 475 5.15 -9.34 -31.08
C GLY A 475 6.60 -9.13 -31.49
N PHE A 476 6.84 -9.22 -32.80
CA PHE A 476 8.18 -9.17 -33.42
C PHE A 476 9.15 -10.25 -32.90
N VAL A 477 8.63 -11.41 -32.47
CA VAL A 477 9.46 -12.47 -31.88
C VAL A 477 10.31 -13.18 -32.95
N ASP A 478 11.60 -13.33 -32.67
CA ASP A 478 12.57 -14.11 -33.45
C ASP A 478 13.21 -15.24 -32.59
N PRO A 479 13.87 -16.25 -33.19
CA PRO A 479 14.43 -17.37 -32.46
C PRO A 479 15.59 -16.95 -31.53
N GLY A 480 15.39 -17.09 -30.22
CA GLY A 480 16.34 -16.70 -29.17
C GLY A 480 15.88 -15.51 -28.32
N ASP A 481 14.82 -14.82 -28.75
CA ASP A 481 14.17 -13.75 -28.00
C ASP A 481 13.47 -14.27 -26.74
N TRP A 482 13.16 -13.39 -25.80
CA TRP A 482 12.45 -13.75 -24.58
C TRP A 482 11.77 -12.57 -23.89
N ALA A 483 10.75 -12.88 -23.09
CA ALA A 483 10.13 -11.99 -22.11
C ALA A 483 10.05 -12.69 -20.75
N ALA A 484 10.28 -11.93 -19.68
CA ALA A 484 10.28 -12.39 -18.29
C ALA A 484 9.23 -11.66 -17.46
N TYR A 485 8.63 -12.37 -16.52
CA TYR A 485 7.54 -11.92 -15.67
C TYR A 485 7.93 -12.29 -14.24
N ASP A 486 8.37 -11.30 -13.47
CA ASP A 486 8.84 -11.48 -12.10
C ASP A 486 7.67 -11.49 -11.11
N GLY A 487 7.86 -12.16 -9.97
CA GLY A 487 6.86 -12.21 -8.90
C GLY A 487 5.72 -13.22 -9.11
N VAL A 488 5.71 -13.98 -10.20
CA VAL A 488 4.62 -14.91 -10.57
C VAL A 488 4.56 -16.11 -9.63
N ASP A 489 3.46 -16.28 -8.88
CA ASP A 489 3.25 -17.49 -8.06
C ASP A 489 2.89 -18.70 -8.94
N LEU A 490 3.75 -19.73 -8.88
CA LEU A 490 3.60 -20.97 -9.62
C LEU A 490 3.06 -22.14 -8.75
N THR A 491 2.72 -21.87 -7.49
CA THR A 491 2.18 -22.86 -6.53
C THR A 491 1.05 -23.70 -7.12
N GLY A 492 1.35 -24.96 -7.45
CA GLY A 492 0.35 -25.93 -7.96
C GLY A 492 -0.14 -25.69 -9.39
N VAL A 493 0.46 -24.77 -10.14
CA VAL A 493 0.16 -24.60 -11.57
C VAL A 493 0.55 -25.87 -12.34
N THR A 494 -0.33 -26.36 -13.21
CA THR A 494 -0.10 -27.58 -14.03
C THR A 494 -0.22 -27.35 -15.53
N SER A 495 -0.79 -26.22 -15.96
CA SER A 495 -0.82 -25.85 -17.37
C SER A 495 -0.83 -24.33 -17.57
N LEU A 496 -0.29 -23.89 -18.69
CA LEU A 496 -0.38 -22.51 -19.17
C LEU A 496 -1.20 -22.51 -20.46
N THR A 497 -2.12 -21.56 -20.62
CA THR A 497 -2.84 -21.35 -21.88
C THR A 497 -2.27 -20.10 -22.52
N ALA A 498 -1.52 -20.22 -23.62
CA ALA A 498 -1.01 -19.07 -24.37
C ALA A 498 -2.01 -18.65 -25.44
N ARG A 499 -2.39 -17.38 -25.47
CA ARG A 499 -3.27 -16.81 -26.48
C ARG A 499 -2.44 -16.09 -27.52
N VAL A 500 -2.50 -16.55 -28.76
CA VAL A 500 -1.56 -16.11 -29.82
C VAL A 500 -2.26 -15.85 -31.15
N ALA A 501 -1.60 -15.09 -32.02
CA ALA A 501 -2.00 -14.88 -33.41
C ALA A 501 -0.86 -15.25 -34.38
N SER A 502 -1.19 -15.87 -35.52
CA SER A 502 -0.22 -16.13 -36.58
C SER A 502 -0.89 -16.27 -37.96
N PRO A 503 -0.40 -15.55 -38.99
CA PRO A 503 -0.98 -15.58 -40.33
C PRO A 503 -0.65 -16.85 -41.13
N GLY A 504 0.25 -17.71 -40.65
CA GLY A 504 0.70 -18.91 -41.36
C GLY A 504 1.27 -19.96 -40.41
N PRO A 505 1.66 -21.15 -40.90
CA PRO A 505 2.28 -22.17 -40.07
C PRO A 505 3.71 -21.72 -39.71
N SER A 506 3.97 -21.52 -38.41
CA SER A 506 5.28 -21.09 -37.89
C SER A 506 6.37 -22.17 -37.99
N GLY A 507 5.98 -23.45 -38.14
CA GLY A 507 6.87 -24.60 -38.26
C GLY A 507 6.99 -25.37 -36.93
N ASP A 508 8.20 -25.84 -36.61
CA ASP A 508 8.55 -26.34 -35.27
C ASP A 508 8.75 -25.21 -34.24
N ALA A 509 8.43 -23.97 -34.63
CA ALA A 509 8.51 -22.76 -33.81
C ALA A 509 7.51 -22.78 -32.65
N GLY A 510 7.90 -22.16 -31.55
CA GLY A 510 7.15 -22.21 -30.32
C GLY A 510 7.66 -21.29 -29.22
N ILE A 511 7.08 -21.49 -28.05
CA ILE A 511 7.39 -20.75 -26.82
C ILE A 511 7.81 -21.78 -25.78
N GLU A 512 9.02 -21.70 -25.26
CA GLU A 512 9.42 -22.46 -24.06
C GLU A 512 9.05 -21.67 -22.81
N ILE A 513 8.27 -22.30 -21.94
CA ILE A 513 7.90 -21.76 -20.64
C ILE A 513 8.99 -22.21 -19.66
N ARG A 514 9.69 -21.28 -19.02
CA ARG A 514 10.83 -21.54 -18.13
C ARG A 514 10.72 -20.78 -16.80
N ALA A 515 11.36 -21.29 -15.75
CA ALA A 515 11.46 -20.61 -14.45
C ALA A 515 12.92 -20.32 -14.07
N GLY A 516 13.16 -19.14 -13.49
CA GLY A 516 14.47 -18.75 -12.92
C GLY A 516 15.54 -18.40 -13.95
N GLY A 517 15.19 -18.22 -15.23
CA GLY A 517 16.10 -17.75 -16.27
C GLY A 517 15.76 -18.29 -17.67
N THR A 518 16.32 -17.65 -18.71
CA THR A 518 16.23 -18.11 -20.10
C THR A 518 16.84 -19.50 -20.33
N THR A 519 17.82 -19.88 -19.50
CA THR A 519 18.41 -21.23 -19.43
C THR A 519 17.93 -22.05 -18.23
N GLY A 520 17.00 -21.51 -17.44
CA GLY A 520 16.46 -22.12 -16.21
C GLY A 520 15.50 -23.29 -16.46
N THR A 521 14.85 -23.77 -15.40
CA THR A 521 14.01 -24.99 -15.41
C THR A 521 12.90 -24.87 -16.46
N ARG A 522 12.88 -25.81 -17.40
CA ARG A 522 11.95 -25.81 -18.54
C ARG A 522 10.64 -26.49 -18.16
N LEU A 523 9.61 -25.69 -17.93
CA LEU A 523 8.31 -26.13 -17.47
C LEU A 523 7.47 -26.75 -18.59
N GLY A 524 7.51 -26.18 -19.81
CA GLY A 524 6.71 -26.67 -20.93
C GLY A 524 7.01 -25.98 -22.25
N VAL A 525 6.28 -26.35 -23.31
CA VAL A 525 6.42 -25.77 -24.65
C VAL A 525 5.06 -25.61 -25.34
N ALA A 526 4.78 -24.41 -25.85
CA ALA A 526 3.72 -24.17 -26.83
C ALA A 526 4.27 -24.34 -28.26
N THR A 527 3.54 -24.99 -29.15
CA THR A 527 3.77 -24.93 -30.61
C THR A 527 2.69 -24.04 -31.22
N VAL A 528 3.06 -23.04 -32.03
CA VAL A 528 2.11 -22.03 -32.51
C VAL A 528 1.56 -22.39 -33.91
N PRO A 529 0.27 -22.78 -34.04
CA PRO A 529 -0.34 -23.07 -35.33
C PRO A 529 -0.71 -21.78 -36.06
N ALA A 530 -0.96 -21.90 -37.37
CA ALA A 530 -1.66 -20.85 -38.10
C ALA A 530 -3.03 -20.60 -37.48
N THR A 531 -3.33 -19.35 -37.11
CA THR A 531 -4.63 -18.95 -36.55
C THR A 531 -5.56 -18.39 -37.62
N GLY A 532 -5.00 -17.92 -38.74
CA GLY A 532 -5.74 -17.42 -39.91
C GLY A 532 -5.44 -15.97 -40.27
N GLY A 533 -4.68 -15.28 -39.43
CA GLY A 533 -4.29 -13.88 -39.59
C GLY A 533 -3.79 -13.32 -38.27
N TRP A 534 -3.18 -12.13 -38.33
CA TRP A 534 -2.84 -11.35 -37.14
C TRP A 534 -4.11 -11.04 -36.31
N GLU A 535 -5.17 -10.53 -36.95
CA GLU A 535 -6.46 -10.21 -36.30
C GLU A 535 -7.28 -11.45 -35.85
N SER A 536 -6.66 -12.60 -35.65
CA SER A 536 -7.27 -13.87 -35.29
C SER A 536 -6.50 -14.54 -34.14
N CYS A 537 -6.82 -14.15 -32.91
CA CYS A 537 -6.23 -14.73 -31.71
C CYS A 537 -6.84 -16.10 -31.38
N ARG A 538 -6.02 -17.04 -30.91
CA ARG A 538 -6.43 -18.39 -30.51
C ARG A 538 -5.66 -18.89 -29.28
N ASP A 539 -6.39 -19.54 -28.38
CA ASP A 539 -5.87 -20.09 -27.13
C ASP A 539 -5.22 -21.47 -27.35
N ILE A 540 -4.03 -21.68 -26.78
CA ILE A 540 -3.21 -22.90 -26.89
C ILE A 540 -2.89 -23.42 -25.49
N PRO A 541 -3.44 -24.58 -25.07
CA PRO A 541 -3.08 -25.20 -23.80
C PRO A 541 -1.71 -25.88 -23.87
N VAL A 542 -0.87 -25.58 -22.89
CA VAL A 542 0.47 -26.13 -22.65
C VAL A 542 0.45 -26.86 -21.31
N THR A 543 0.78 -28.15 -21.29
CA THR A 543 0.99 -28.86 -20.02
C THR A 543 2.35 -28.47 -19.45
N LEU A 544 2.41 -28.18 -18.14
CA LEU A 544 3.66 -27.87 -17.44
C LEU A 544 4.09 -29.03 -16.53
N SER A 545 5.40 -29.27 -16.46
CA SER A 545 6.08 -30.20 -15.56
C SER A 545 7.15 -29.47 -14.73
N ASP A 546 7.64 -30.12 -13.67
CA ASP A 546 8.74 -29.61 -12.82
C ASP A 546 8.51 -28.18 -12.28
N VAL A 547 7.24 -27.80 -12.10
CA VAL A 547 6.81 -26.47 -11.69
C VAL A 547 7.19 -26.23 -10.22
N PRO A 548 8.03 -25.22 -9.92
CA PRO A 548 8.35 -24.85 -8.54
C PRO A 548 7.12 -24.26 -7.83
N SER A 549 7.07 -24.38 -6.50
CA SER A 549 6.06 -23.70 -5.69
C SER A 549 6.55 -22.33 -5.24
N GLY A 550 5.62 -21.39 -5.11
CA GLY A 550 5.88 -20.02 -4.68
C GLY A 550 6.12 -19.06 -5.85
N SER A 551 6.39 -17.81 -5.49
CA SER A 551 6.69 -16.72 -6.42
C SER A 551 8.04 -16.93 -7.12
N GLN A 552 8.09 -16.72 -8.44
CA GLN A 552 9.22 -16.97 -9.31
C GLN A 552 9.28 -15.98 -10.49
N SER A 553 10.45 -15.86 -11.11
CA SER A 553 10.60 -15.27 -12.46
C SER A 553 10.21 -16.31 -13.53
N LEU A 554 9.06 -16.11 -14.17
CA LEU A 554 8.60 -16.90 -15.31
C LEU A 554 9.14 -16.31 -16.61
N TYR A 555 9.62 -17.14 -17.54
CA TYR A 555 10.15 -16.73 -18.84
C TYR A 555 9.35 -17.40 -19.96
N LEU A 556 9.01 -16.61 -20.98
CA LEU A 556 8.63 -17.09 -22.31
C LEU A 556 9.86 -16.89 -23.21
N VAL A 557 10.45 -17.99 -23.68
CA VAL A 557 11.61 -17.97 -24.60
C VAL A 557 11.18 -18.48 -25.97
N PHE A 558 11.40 -17.67 -27.01
CA PHE A 558 10.87 -17.93 -28.35
C PHE A 558 11.85 -18.78 -29.16
N THR A 559 11.40 -19.95 -29.62
CA THR A 559 12.22 -20.88 -30.44
C THR A 559 11.99 -20.74 -31.93
N GLY A 560 11.10 -19.84 -32.33
CA GLY A 560 10.92 -19.37 -33.70
C GLY A 560 10.00 -18.16 -33.75
N GLY A 561 9.84 -17.58 -34.93
CA GLY A 561 9.14 -16.31 -35.13
C GLY A 561 7.87 -16.39 -35.97
N GLY A 562 7.31 -15.22 -36.30
CA GLY A 562 6.13 -15.08 -37.17
C GLY A 562 4.79 -15.30 -36.46
N PHE A 563 4.72 -14.99 -35.17
CA PHE A 563 3.51 -14.97 -34.37
C PHE A 563 3.60 -13.91 -33.27
N ASP A 564 2.45 -13.49 -32.76
CA ASP A 564 2.31 -12.58 -31.62
C ASP A 564 1.57 -13.28 -30.47
N VAL A 565 1.74 -12.78 -29.24
CA VAL A 565 1.11 -13.28 -28.00
C VAL A 565 0.30 -12.14 -27.38
N ASP A 566 -0.98 -12.41 -27.09
CA ASP A 566 -1.95 -11.50 -26.45
C ASP A 566 -1.86 -11.63 -24.93
N ASP A 567 -2.15 -12.82 -24.41
CA ASP A 567 -2.01 -13.14 -22.99
C ASP A 567 -1.51 -14.57 -22.79
N PHE A 568 -1.17 -14.88 -21.53
CA PHE A 568 -1.12 -16.26 -21.09
C PHE A 568 -1.80 -16.43 -19.73
N THR A 569 -2.46 -17.57 -19.56
CA THR A 569 -3.25 -17.89 -18.37
C THR A 569 -2.71 -19.15 -17.68
N LEU A 570 -2.22 -19.01 -16.45
CA LEU A 570 -1.69 -20.10 -15.60
C LEU A 570 -2.85 -20.82 -14.89
N ASN A 571 -2.92 -22.15 -14.95
CA ASN A 571 -4.04 -22.93 -14.43
C ASN A 571 -3.58 -24.00 -13.43
N GLY A 572 -4.23 -24.06 -12.27
CA GLY A 572 -3.99 -25.06 -11.23
C GLY A 572 -4.65 -26.42 -11.49
N GLY A 573 -3.92 -27.51 -11.20
CA GLY A 573 -4.43 -28.88 -11.33
C GLY A 573 -4.98 -29.45 -10.03
N GLY A 574 -6.21 -29.96 -10.06
CA GLY A 574 -6.83 -30.65 -8.92
C GLY A 574 -6.54 -32.15 -8.93
N SER A 575 -5.59 -32.63 -8.10
CA SER A 575 -5.48 -34.07 -7.80
C SER A 575 -6.24 -34.40 -6.51
N GLY A 576 -7.34 -35.15 -6.65
CA GLY A 576 -8.16 -35.54 -5.51
C GLY A 576 -7.46 -36.60 -4.65
N ARG A 577 -7.02 -36.21 -3.44
CA ARG A 577 -6.39 -37.14 -2.50
C ARG A 577 -7.44 -38.10 -1.91
N THR A 578 -7.56 -39.28 -2.50
CA THR A 578 -8.31 -40.40 -1.90
C THR A 578 -7.70 -40.78 -0.55
N GLY A 579 -8.56 -41.09 0.42
CA GLY A 579 -8.17 -41.23 1.82
C GLY A 579 -7.55 -42.59 2.19
N SER A 580 -6.82 -42.57 3.30
CA SER A 580 -6.36 -43.73 4.08
C SER A 580 -6.25 -43.33 5.55
#